data_AF-A0A0P9YE97-F1
#
_entry.id   AF-A0A0P9YE97-F1
#
_cell.length_a   1.000
_cell.length_b   1.000
_cell.length_c   1.000
_cell.angle_alpha   90.00
_cell.angle_beta   90.00
_cell.angle_gamma   90.00
#
_symmetry.space_group_name_H-M   'P 1'
#
loop_
_entity.id
_entity.type
_entity.pdbx_description
1 polymer ?
#
loop_
_entity_poly.entity_id
_entity_poly.type
_entity_poly.pdbx_seq_one_letter_code
_entity_poly.pdbx_strand_id
1 'polypeptide(L)'
;RYLPGLEIRTTADGEILHVITAQAGRNYVRVLHWEAGKPDGITNDQVRYSLTDHLGSSTLELDQQGGLISQESYYPFGGTAWWAARSAVEA
;
A
#
# COMPACT_ATOMS: atom_id res chain seq x y z
N ARG A 1 11.57 -10.23 4.66
CA ARG A 1 11.72 -11.40 3.76
C ARG A 1 10.79 -11.22 2.57
N TYR A 2 11.26 -11.49 1.35
CA TYR A 2 10.45 -11.40 0.13
C TYR A 2 10.18 -12.80 -0.43
N LEU A 3 8.92 -13.06 -0.76
CA LEU A 3 8.41 -14.30 -1.34
C LEU A 3 7.49 -13.95 -2.52
N PRO A 4 7.22 -14.90 -3.44
CA PRO A 4 6.25 -14.68 -4.51
C PRO A 4 4.87 -14.26 -3.95
N GLY A 5 4.47 -13.01 -4.20
CA GLY A 5 3.20 -12.45 -3.75
C GLY A 5 3.12 -12.13 -2.25
N LEU A 6 4.22 -12.21 -1.50
CA LEU A 6 4.23 -11.95 -0.06
C LEU A 6 5.53 -11.28 0.39
N GLU A 7 5.40 -10.17 1.11
CA GLU A 7 6.49 -9.56 1.86
C GLU A 7 6.22 -9.73 3.36
N ILE A 8 7.23 -10.16 4.11
CA ILE A 8 7.19 -10.23 5.57
C ILE A 8 8.15 -9.17 6.09
N ARG A 9 7.61 -8.15 6.74
CA ARG A 9 8.34 -7.02 7.32
C ARG A 9 8.31 -7.17 8.84
N THR A 10 9.49 -7.18 9.45
CA THR A 10 9.64 -7.27 10.90
C THR A 10 10.44 -6.07 11.38
N THR A 11 9.91 -5.33 12.35
CA THR A 11 10.61 -4.19 12.96
C THR A 11 11.30 -4.60 14.26
N ALA A 12 12.22 -3.76 14.75
CA ALA A 12 12.92 -4.00 16.01
C ALA A 12 11.98 -4.00 17.22
N ASP A 13 10.86 -3.28 17.14
CA ASP A 13 9.86 -3.14 18.20
C ASP A 13 8.89 -4.32 18.27
N GLY A 14 9.09 -5.35 17.43
CA GLY A 14 8.29 -6.58 17.42
C GLY A 14 7.05 -6.53 16.51
N GLU A 15 6.89 -5.49 15.70
CA GLU A 15 5.85 -5.48 14.66
C GLU A 15 6.19 -6.51 13.58
N ILE A 16 5.19 -7.28 13.17
CA ILE A 16 5.27 -8.23 12.06
C ILE A 16 4.13 -7.93 11.10
N LEU A 17 4.46 -7.41 9.93
CA LEU A 17 3.52 -7.07 8.87
C LEU A 17 3.76 -7.99 7.65
N HIS A 18 2.71 -8.70 7.27
CA HIS A 18 2.58 -9.43 6.02
C HIS A 18 1.90 -8.54 4.97
N VAL A 19 2.62 -8.26 3.88
CA VAL A 19 2.10 -7.55 2.71
C VAL A 19 1.85 -8.57 1.60
N ILE A 20 0.59 -8.95 1.42
CA ILE A 20 0.18 -9.89 0.38
C ILE A 20 -0.15 -9.10 -0.88
N THR A 21 0.45 -9.44 -2.01
CA THR A 21 0.23 -8.73 -3.29
C THR A 21 -0.40 -9.65 -4.32
N ALA A 22 -1.53 -9.21 -4.87
CA ALA A 22 -2.21 -9.86 -5.98
C ALA A 22 -2.24 -8.93 -7.20
N GLN A 23 -1.97 -9.47 -8.39
CA GLN A 23 -2.07 -8.72 -9.65
C GLN A 23 -3.51 -8.69 -10.14
N ALA A 24 -3.98 -7.51 -10.53
CA ALA A 24 -5.33 -7.26 -11.04
C ALA A 24 -5.23 -6.53 -12.39
N GLY A 25 -4.74 -7.26 -13.41
CA GLY A 25 -4.46 -6.68 -14.73
C GLY A 25 -3.22 -5.79 -14.69
N ARG A 26 -3.38 -4.50 -14.99
CA ARG A 26 -2.30 -3.49 -14.87
C ARG A 26 -2.15 -2.91 -13.47
N ASN A 27 -3.15 -3.17 -12.63
CA ASN A 27 -3.23 -2.71 -11.26
C ASN A 27 -2.81 -3.83 -10.32
N TYR A 28 -2.63 -3.50 -9.06
CA TYR A 28 -2.37 -4.48 -8.03
C TYR A 28 -3.21 -4.20 -6.79
N VAL A 29 -3.42 -5.26 -6.02
CA VAL A 29 -4.11 -5.21 -4.73
C VAL A 29 -3.11 -5.67 -3.68
N ARG A 30 -2.97 -4.89 -2.62
CA ARG A 30 -2.21 -5.26 -1.43
C ARG A 30 -3.15 -5.52 -0.27
N VAL A 31 -2.85 -6.54 0.52
CA VAL A 31 -3.46 -6.75 1.83
C VAL A 31 -2.39 -6.57 2.89
N LEU A 32 -2.65 -5.66 3.82
CA LEU A 32 -1.79 -5.42 4.98
C LEU A 32 -2.33 -6.22 6.17
N HIS A 33 -1.64 -7.31 6.49
CA HIS A 33 -1.96 -8.18 7.61
C HIS A 33 -0.87 -8.09 8.68
N TRP A 34 -1.21 -7.53 9.83
CA TRP A 34 -0.34 -7.55 11.00
C TRP A 34 -0.53 -8.86 11.75
N GLU A 35 0.54 -9.64 11.85
CA GLU A 35 0.64 -10.79 12.74
C GLU A 35 0.92 -10.33 14.19
N ALA A 36 1.70 -9.25 14.35
CA ALA A 36 2.00 -8.65 15.65
C ALA A 36 2.20 -7.12 15.54
N GLY A 37 1.92 -6.39 16.62
CA GLY A 37 2.24 -4.97 16.74
C GLY A 37 1.44 -4.02 15.85
N LYS A 38 0.20 -4.39 15.47
CA LYS A 38 -0.66 -3.56 14.61
C LYS A 38 -0.83 -2.14 15.16
N PRO A 39 -0.54 -1.08 14.38
CA PRO A 39 -0.80 0.30 14.78
C PRO A 39 -2.28 0.56 15.08
N ASP A 40 -2.54 1.51 15.97
CA ASP A 40 -3.88 2.07 16.18
C ASP A 40 -4.30 2.91 14.97
N GLY A 41 -5.61 2.92 14.67
CA GLY A 41 -6.16 3.68 13.54
C GLY A 41 -6.13 2.97 12.19
N ILE A 42 -5.53 1.77 12.10
CA ILE A 42 -5.62 0.89 10.92
C ILE A 42 -6.36 -0.39 11.28
N THR A 43 -7.27 -0.81 10.41
CA THR A 43 -7.94 -2.11 10.53
C THR A 43 -6.98 -3.20 10.06
N ASN A 44 -6.93 -4.34 10.75
CA ASN A 44 -6.14 -5.46 10.25
C ASN A 44 -6.72 -5.97 8.93
N ASP A 45 -5.91 -6.68 8.15
CA ASP A 45 -6.32 -7.21 6.84
C ASP A 45 -6.80 -6.10 5.87
N GLN A 46 -6.24 -4.89 6.00
CA GLN A 46 -6.63 -3.76 5.17
C GLN A 46 -6.31 -4.05 3.70
N VAL A 47 -7.34 -3.99 2.86
CA VAL A 47 -7.20 -4.10 1.40
C VAL A 47 -6.91 -2.72 0.81
N ARG A 48 -5.87 -2.63 -0.01
CA ARG A 48 -5.48 -1.44 -0.75
C ARG A 48 -5.43 -1.74 -2.25
N TYR A 49 -6.25 -1.04 -3.02
CA TYR A 49 -6.24 -1.09 -4.48
C TYR A 49 -5.34 -0.01 -5.02
N SER A 50 -4.31 -0.38 -5.77
CA SER A 50 -3.41 0.58 -6.39
C SER A 50 -3.66 0.66 -7.89
N LEU A 51 -4.04 1.86 -8.34
CA LEU A 51 -4.30 2.16 -9.73
C LEU A 51 -3.06 2.76 -10.37
N THR A 52 -2.60 2.13 -11.44
CA THR A 52 -1.39 2.53 -12.14
C THR A 52 -1.70 3.42 -13.34
N ASP A 53 -0.79 4.35 -13.63
CA ASP A 53 -0.82 5.10 -14.88
C ASP A 53 -0.38 4.23 -16.08
N HIS A 54 -0.38 4.83 -17.27
CA HIS A 54 0.03 4.16 -18.50
C HIS A 54 1.50 3.70 -18.53
N LEU A 55 2.34 4.18 -17.62
CA LEU A 55 3.75 3.79 -17.47
C LEU A 55 3.96 2.79 -16.33
N GLY A 56 2.90 2.42 -15.61
CA GLY A 56 2.95 1.47 -14.48
C GLY A 56 3.25 2.12 -13.13
N SER A 57 3.28 3.45 -13.03
CA SER A 57 3.48 4.15 -11.76
C SER A 57 2.18 4.11 -10.95
N SER A 58 2.27 3.80 -9.65
CA SER A 58 1.10 3.79 -8.78
C SER A 58 0.67 5.20 -8.44
N THR A 59 -0.49 5.63 -8.92
CA THR A 59 -0.93 7.03 -8.77
C THR A 59 -2.01 7.20 -7.72
N LEU A 60 -2.78 6.16 -7.43
CA LEU A 60 -3.94 6.25 -6.54
C LEU A 60 -4.07 4.96 -5.72
N GLU A 61 -4.17 5.08 -4.40
CA GLU A 61 -4.53 3.97 -3.52
C GLU A 61 -5.94 4.17 -2.93
N LEU A 62 -6.76 3.13 -3.03
CA LEU A 62 -8.13 3.12 -2.51
C LEU A 62 -8.32 1.99 -1.50
N ASP A 63 -9.22 2.18 -0.54
CA ASP A 63 -9.63 1.15 0.41
C ASP A 63 -10.68 0.19 -0.18
N GLN A 64 -11.11 -0.77 0.64
CA GLN A 64 -12.12 -1.77 0.28
C GLN A 64 -13.47 -1.20 -0.14
N GLN A 65 -13.81 0.01 0.32
CA GLN A 65 -15.06 0.70 0.02
C GLN A 65 -14.89 1.67 -1.16
N GLY A 66 -13.71 1.74 -1.78
CA GLY A 66 -13.38 2.69 -2.84
C GLY A 66 -13.08 4.10 -2.33
N GLY A 67 -12.89 4.26 -1.01
CA GLY A 67 -12.45 5.51 -0.41
C GLY A 67 -10.98 5.79 -0.70
N LEU A 68 -10.64 7.04 -0.98
CA LEU A 68 -9.26 7.45 -1.23
C LEU A 68 -8.38 7.24 0.02
N ILE A 69 -7.26 6.54 -0.12
CA ILE A 69 -6.22 6.42 0.91
C ILE A 69 -5.12 7.44 0.63
N SER A 70 -4.49 7.33 -0.55
CA SER A 70 -3.38 8.18 -0.96
C SER A 70 -3.40 8.44 -2.47
N GLN A 71 -2.77 9.53 -2.86
CA GLN A 71 -2.53 9.89 -4.24
C GLN A 71 -1.11 10.41 -4.39
N GLU A 72 -0.43 9.91 -5.41
CA GLU A 72 0.92 10.33 -5.75
C GLU A 72 0.98 10.66 -7.24
N SER A 73 1.75 11.68 -7.62
CA SER A 73 2.11 11.86 -9.02
C SER A 73 3.58 12.17 -9.17
N TYR A 74 4.11 11.78 -10.31
CA TYR A 74 5.54 11.77 -10.58
C TYR A 74 5.89 12.75 -11.70
N TYR A 75 7.06 13.37 -11.59
CA TYR A 75 7.73 14.02 -12.71
C TYR A 75 8.14 12.99 -13.77
N PRO A 76 8.44 13.42 -15.02
CA PRO A 76 8.77 12.51 -16.12
C PRO A 76 9.92 11.51 -15.86
N PHE A 77 10.81 11.80 -14.91
CA PHE A 77 11.95 10.96 -14.55
C PHE A 77 11.79 10.25 -13.18
N GLY A 78 10.55 10.14 -12.67
CA GLY A 78 10.22 9.30 -11.53
C GLY A 78 10.30 9.96 -10.15
N GLY A 79 10.68 11.24 -10.06
CA GLY A 79 10.62 11.97 -8.80
C GLY A 79 9.18 12.31 -8.41
N THR A 80 8.81 12.17 -7.13
CA THR A 80 7.48 12.57 -6.63
C THR A 80 7.27 14.07 -6.81
N ALA A 81 6.31 14.44 -7.65
CA ALA A 81 5.91 15.82 -7.88
C ALA A 81 5.01 16.34 -6.77
N TRP A 82 4.08 15.49 -6.33
CA TRP A 82 3.25 15.74 -5.17
C TRP A 82 2.74 14.43 -4.60
N TRP A 83 2.37 14.48 -3.34
CA TRP A 83 1.84 13.36 -2.59
C TRP A 83 0.84 13.88 -1.55
N ALA A 84 -0.29 13.19 -1.44
CA ALA A 84 -1.30 13.44 -0.42
C ALA A 84 -1.90 12.13 0.08
N ALA A 85 -2.25 12.09 1.36
CA ALA A 85 -2.95 10.98 1.97
C ALA A 85 -4.04 11.49 2.91
N ARG A 86 -5.08 10.67 3.11
CA ARG A 86 -6.19 11.03 4.02
C ARG A 86 -5.77 11.03 5.50
N SER A 87 -4.74 10.27 5.84
CA SER A 87 -4.22 10.12 7.20
C SER A 87 -2.75 9.74 7.12
N ALA A 88 -1.92 10.30 7.99
CA ALA A 88 -0.51 9.93 8.11
C ALA A 88 -0.33 8.46 8.53
N VAL A 89 -1.31 7.89 9.23
CA VAL A 89 -1.30 6.50 9.69
C VAL A 89 -1.59 5.53 8.54
N GLU A 90 -2.42 5.93 7.57
CA GLU A 90 -2.77 5.07 6.44
C GLU A 90 -1.92 5.33 5.20
N ALA A 91 -1.10 6.38 5.23
CA ALA A 91 -0.22 6.78 4.13
C ALA A 91 0.86 5.74 3.81
#